data_AF-A0A0L6VZ96-F1
#
_entry.id   AF-A0A0L6VZ96-F1
#
_cell.length_a   1.000
_cell.length_b   1.000
_cell.length_c   1.000
_cell.angle_alpha   90.00
_cell.angle_beta   90.00
_cell.angle_gamma   90.00
#
_symmetry.space_group_name_H-M   'P 1'
#
loop_
_entity.id
_entity.type
_entity.pdbx_description
1 polymer ?
#
loop_
_entity_poly.entity_id
_entity_poly.type
_entity_poly.pdbx_seq_one_letter_code
_entity_poly.pdbx_strand_id
1 'polypeptide(L)'
;MVDIDIYPKDNPVKAEINIGIDTTIELESQFKEAETILASKFGSSKAKEIVDYARLKKTRDDEVPVKYWIVNNQTIRVISPGGYWSVNITVWQPGVKI
;
A
#
# COMPACT_ATOMS: atom_id res chain seq x y z
N MET A 1 0.93 3.52 14.55
CA MET A 1 0.15 4.41 13.67
C MET A 1 0.70 4.19 12.28
N VAL A 2 -0.15 3.77 11.34
CA VAL A 2 0.21 3.67 9.93
C VAL A 2 0.36 5.09 9.37
N ASP A 3 1.33 5.31 8.49
CA ASP A 3 1.48 6.59 7.81
C ASP A 3 0.58 6.61 6.57
N ILE A 4 -0.31 7.58 6.45
CA ILE A 4 -1.30 7.65 5.37
C ILE A 4 -1.31 9.06 4.79
N ASP A 5 -0.90 9.16 3.53
CA ASP A 5 -1.11 10.35 2.74
C ASP A 5 -2.26 10.13 1.76
N ILE A 6 -3.27 10.99 1.82
CA ILE A 6 -4.31 11.11 0.80
C ILE A 6 -4.07 12.42 0.05
N TYR A 7 -3.75 12.31 -1.23
CA TYR A 7 -3.33 13.44 -2.05
C TYR A 7 -4.50 14.02 -2.86
N PRO A 8 -4.50 15.33 -3.14
CA PRO A 8 -5.50 15.95 -4.01
C PRO A 8 -5.33 15.51 -5.47
N LYS A 9 -6.37 15.74 -6.29
CA LYS A 9 -6.37 15.32 -7.72
C LYS A 9 -5.29 15.99 -8.57
N ASP A 10 -4.86 17.18 -8.20
CA ASP A 10 -3.82 17.94 -8.90
C ASP A 10 -2.39 17.64 -8.41
N ASN A 11 -2.22 16.64 -7.54
CA ASN A 11 -0.92 16.20 -7.06
C ASN A 11 0.06 15.93 -8.22
N PRO A 12 1.24 16.57 -8.29
CA PRO A 12 2.17 16.44 -9.41
C PRO A 12 2.70 15.02 -9.61
N VAL A 13 2.81 14.22 -8.54
CA VAL A 13 3.22 12.80 -8.63
C VAL A 13 2.05 11.87 -8.98
N LYS A 14 0.83 12.41 -9.08
CA LYS A 14 -0.42 11.73 -9.42
C LYS A 14 -0.75 10.51 -8.56
N ALA A 15 -0.09 10.38 -7.41
CA ALA A 15 -0.51 9.48 -6.36
C ALA A 15 -1.84 9.99 -5.79
N GLU A 16 -2.74 9.08 -5.48
CA GLU A 16 -3.98 9.35 -4.78
C GLU A 16 -3.87 8.96 -3.30
N ILE A 17 -3.30 7.78 -3.03
CA ILE A 17 -3.10 7.26 -1.67
C ILE A 17 -1.67 6.73 -1.58
N ASN A 18 -0.98 7.05 -0.48
CA ASN A 18 0.27 6.42 -0.09
C ASN A 18 0.13 5.91 1.34
N ILE A 19 0.42 4.63 1.56
CA ILE A 19 0.34 4.00 2.88
C ILE A 19 1.72 3.44 3.23
N GLY A 20 2.29 3.89 4.34
CA GLY A 20 3.52 3.38 4.93
C GLY A 20 3.22 2.54 6.16
N ILE A 21 3.57 1.26 6.12
CA ILE A 21 3.42 0.32 7.24
C ILE A 21 4.81 0.12 7.85
N ASP A 22 4.98 0.50 9.12
CA ASP A 22 6.27 0.45 9.84
C ASP A 22 6.42 -0.84 10.66
N THR A 23 7.50 -1.57 10.42
CA THR A 23 7.85 -2.84 11.10
C THR A 23 8.40 -2.66 12.51
N THR A 24 8.67 -1.42 12.96
CA THR A 24 9.17 -1.13 14.31
C THR A 24 8.08 -1.01 15.37
N ILE A 25 6.82 -0.98 14.94
CA ILE A 25 5.64 -0.89 15.80
C ILE A 25 4.66 -2.03 15.48
N GLU A 26 3.56 -2.11 16.24
CA GLU A 26 2.57 -3.18 16.08
C GLU A 26 2.01 -3.21 14.64
N LEU A 27 2.21 -4.35 13.96
CA LEU A 27 1.97 -4.50 12.53
C LEU A 27 0.51 -4.78 12.18
N GLU A 28 -0.20 -5.58 12.98
CA GLU A 28 -1.53 -6.08 12.61
C GLU A 28 -2.57 -4.96 12.63
N SER A 29 -2.48 -4.02 13.57
CA SER A 29 -3.33 -2.82 13.58
C SER A 29 -3.12 -1.98 12.32
N GLN A 30 -1.87 -1.80 11.87
CA GLN A 30 -1.56 -1.07 10.65
C GLN A 30 -2.08 -1.77 9.40
N PHE A 31 -1.90 -3.10 9.31
CA PHE A 31 -2.45 -3.88 8.20
C PHE A 31 -3.97 -3.80 8.15
N LYS A 32 -4.64 -3.89 9.30
CA LYS A 32 -6.11 -3.77 9.38
C LYS A 32 -6.60 -2.38 8.97
N GLU A 33 -5.89 -1.33 9.35
CA GLU A 33 -6.21 0.04 8.95
C GLU A 33 -6.00 0.24 7.44
N ALA A 34 -4.87 -0.22 6.89
CA ALA A 34 -4.61 -0.20 5.45
C ALA A 34 -5.68 -1.00 4.67
N GLU A 35 -6.08 -2.17 5.15
CA GLU A 35 -7.14 -3.01 4.54
C GLU A 35 -8.48 -2.27 4.53
N THR A 36 -8.82 -1.57 5.62
CA THR A 36 -10.06 -0.78 5.73
C THR A 36 -10.08 0.36 4.72
N ILE A 37 -8.97 1.10 4.58
CA ILE A 37 -8.84 2.21 3.64
C ILE A 37 -8.96 1.71 2.21
N LEU A 38 -8.22 0.66 1.85
CA LEU A 38 -8.28 0.08 0.51
C LEU A 38 -9.64 -0.54 0.21
N ALA A 39 -10.31 -1.14 1.19
CA ALA A 39 -11.63 -1.76 1.01
C ALA A 39 -12.70 -0.72 0.68
N SER A 40 -12.61 0.49 1.25
CA SER A 40 -13.53 1.59 0.95
C SER A 40 -13.52 1.99 -0.55
N LYS A 41 -12.43 1.68 -1.27
CA LYS A 41 -12.22 2.11 -2.66
C LYS A 41 -12.24 0.96 -3.67
N PHE A 42 -11.72 -0.19 -3.29
CA PHE A 42 -11.53 -1.34 -4.19
C PHE A 42 -12.34 -2.57 -3.79
N GLY A 43 -13.09 -2.51 -2.69
CA GLY A 43 -13.83 -3.62 -2.11
C GLY A 43 -12.94 -4.55 -1.27
N SER A 44 -13.57 -5.23 -0.31
CA SER A 44 -12.87 -6.01 0.73
C SER A 44 -11.99 -7.11 0.17
N SER A 45 -12.44 -7.83 -0.87
CA SER A 45 -11.66 -8.93 -1.45
C SER A 45 -10.33 -8.45 -2.04
N LYS A 46 -10.35 -7.33 -2.77
CA LYS A 46 -9.13 -6.79 -3.40
C LYS A 46 -8.22 -6.14 -2.37
N ALA A 47 -8.78 -5.42 -1.42
CA ALA A 47 -8.03 -4.85 -0.31
C ALA A 47 -7.29 -5.92 0.49
N LYS A 48 -7.98 -7.01 0.83
CA LYS A 48 -7.40 -8.15 1.53
C LYS A 48 -6.24 -8.76 0.75
N GLU A 49 -6.38 -8.98 -0.56
CA GLU A 49 -5.31 -9.52 -1.40
C GLU A 49 -4.04 -8.64 -1.37
N ILE A 50 -4.22 -7.31 -1.47
CA ILE A 50 -3.12 -6.35 -1.48
C ILE A 50 -2.41 -6.34 -0.12
N VAL A 51 -3.18 -6.30 0.97
CA VAL A 51 -2.64 -6.26 2.33
C VAL A 51 -2.01 -7.60 2.73
N ASP A 52 -2.59 -8.73 2.34
CA ASP A 52 -1.99 -10.05 2.55
C ASP A 52 -0.63 -10.17 1.86
N TYR A 53 -0.46 -9.53 0.70
CA TYR A 53 0.85 -9.44 0.05
C TYR A 53 1.82 -8.54 0.84
N ALA A 54 1.35 -7.42 1.39
CA ALA A 54 2.16 -6.55 2.24
C ALA A 54 2.61 -7.26 3.55
N ARG A 55 1.79 -8.18 4.09
CA ARG A 55 2.10 -9.02 5.27
C ARG A 55 3.29 -9.96 5.08
N LEU A 56 3.84 -10.08 3.86
CA LEU A 56 5.12 -10.75 3.64
C LEU A 56 6.27 -10.09 4.42
N LYS A 57 6.17 -8.78 4.72
CA LYS A 57 7.11 -8.09 5.60
C LYS A 57 6.72 -8.29 7.06
N LYS A 58 7.57 -8.95 7.84
CA LYS A 58 7.41 -9.08 9.31
C LYS A 58 8.53 -8.40 10.07
N THR A 59 9.70 -8.35 9.45
CA THR A 59 10.94 -7.79 9.99
C THR A 59 11.63 -6.97 8.91
N ARG A 60 12.69 -6.24 9.30
CA ARG A 60 13.54 -5.48 8.37
C ARG A 60 14.11 -6.32 7.23
N ASP A 61 14.45 -7.57 7.52
CA ASP A 61 15.21 -8.43 6.61
C ASP A 61 14.31 -9.14 5.59
N ASP A 62 13.01 -9.24 5.89
CA ASP A 62 12.04 -9.79 4.94
C ASP A 62 11.92 -8.87 3.71
N GLU A 63 11.76 -9.45 2.52
CA GLU A 63 11.52 -8.70 1.30
C GLU A 63 10.06 -8.83 0.87
N VAL A 64 9.48 -7.73 0.41
CA VAL A 64 8.24 -7.72 -0.38
C VAL A 64 8.62 -7.25 -1.77
N PRO A 65 8.79 -8.18 -2.74
CA PRO A 65 9.09 -7.82 -4.10
C PRO A 65 8.06 -6.86 -4.65
N VAL A 66 8.46 -6.02 -5.60
CA VAL A 66 7.53 -5.10 -6.22
C VAL A 66 6.41 -5.88 -6.91
N LYS A 67 5.17 -5.56 -6.56
CA LYS A 67 3.98 -6.12 -7.22
C LYS A 67 3.00 -5.02 -7.56
N TYR A 68 2.39 -5.17 -8.73
CA TYR A 68 1.40 -4.25 -9.26
C TYR A 68 0.04 -4.92 -9.39
N TRP A 69 -1.02 -4.15 -9.16
CA TRP A 69 -2.38 -4.48 -9.52
C TRP A 69 -2.97 -3.34 -10.35
N ILE A 70 -3.87 -3.70 -11.26
CA ILE A 70 -4.69 -2.74 -12.00
C ILE A 70 -6.13 -2.99 -11.60
N VAL A 71 -6.76 -2.00 -10.97
CA VAL A 71 -8.14 -2.07 -10.48
C VAL A 71 -8.82 -0.76 -10.81
N ASN A 72 -9.97 -0.79 -11.49
CA ASN A 72 -10.73 0.41 -11.87
C ASN A 72 -9.87 1.49 -12.59
N ASN A 73 -9.00 1.06 -13.51
CA ASN A 73 -8.05 1.93 -14.23
C ASN A 73 -7.02 2.65 -13.33
N GLN A 74 -6.85 2.20 -12.08
CA GLN A 74 -5.82 2.67 -11.15
C GLN A 74 -4.74 1.61 -11.00
N THR A 75 -3.50 2.07 -10.94
CA THR A 75 -2.34 1.25 -10.61
C THR A 75 -2.16 1.26 -9.10
N ILE A 76 -1.92 0.09 -8.52
CA ILE A 76 -1.57 -0.08 -7.11
C ILE A 76 -0.23 -0.80 -7.07
N ARG A 77 0.74 -0.29 -6.32
CA ARG A 77 2.06 -0.90 -6.11
C ARG A 77 2.25 -1.22 -4.65
N VAL A 78 2.76 -2.41 -4.36
CA VAL A 78 3.30 -2.79 -3.04
C VAL A 78 4.77 -3.12 -3.21
N ILE A 79 5.63 -2.60 -2.32
CA ILE A 79 7.07 -2.87 -2.32
C ILE A 79 7.68 -2.66 -0.93
N SER A 80 8.66 -3.50 -0.59
CA SER A 80 9.57 -3.30 0.53
C SER A 80 10.87 -4.09 0.32
N PRO A 81 11.96 -3.45 -0.11
CA PRO A 81 13.23 -4.15 -0.22
C PRO A 81 13.72 -4.65 1.15
N GLY A 82 14.52 -5.72 1.15
CA GLY A 82 15.23 -6.15 2.35
C GLY A 82 16.10 -5.02 2.91
N GLY A 83 16.16 -4.87 4.24
CA GLY A 83 16.88 -3.80 4.91
C GLY A 83 16.05 -2.53 5.18
N TYR A 84 14.85 -2.41 4.60
CA TYR A 84 13.91 -1.32 4.89
C TYR A 84 13.01 -1.67 6.07
N TRP A 85 12.63 -0.65 6.85
CA TRP A 85 11.73 -0.80 8.00
C TRP A 85 10.26 -0.65 7.65
N SER A 86 9.91 -0.42 6.39
CA SER A 86 8.52 -0.20 6.01
C SER A 86 8.10 -0.90 4.73
N VAL A 87 6.81 -1.22 4.64
CA VAL A 87 6.14 -1.59 3.38
C VAL A 87 5.38 -0.38 2.88
N ASN A 88 5.54 -0.10 1.60
CA ASN A 88 4.84 0.99 0.95
C ASN A 88 3.75 0.46 0.01
N ILE A 89 2.54 0.98 0.16
CA ILE A 89 1.42 0.76 -0.76
C ILE A 89 1.11 2.10 -1.43
N THR A 90 1.40 2.22 -2.72
CA THR A 90 1.09 3.41 -3.51
C THR A 90 -0.09 3.14 -4.43
N VAL A 91 -1.09 4.02 -4.42
CA VAL A 91 -2.23 4.02 -5.34
C VAL A 91 -2.14 5.29 -6.18
N TRP A 92 -2.12 5.16 -7.50
CA TRP A 92 -2.15 6.30 -8.40
C TRP A 92 -3.55 6.61 -8.90
N GLN A 93 -3.77 7.85 -9.29
CA GLN A 93 -5.01 8.30 -9.91
C GLN A 93 -5.32 7.50 -11.19
N PRO A 94 -6.60 7.42 -11.60
CA PRO A 94 -6.98 6.69 -12.80
C PRO A 94 -6.23 7.14 -14.06
N GLY A 95 -5.77 6.17 -14.87
CA GLY A 95 -5.12 6.43 -16.16
C GLY A 95 -3.64 6.82 -16.10
N VAL A 96 -3.04 6.85 -14.90
CA VAL A 96 -1.58 7.05 -14.74
C VAL A 96 -0.84 5.78 -15.18
N LYS A 97 0.05 5.92 -16.17
CA LYS A 97 0.97 4.88 -16.63
C LYS A 97 2.30 4.99 -15.87
N ILE A 98 2.83 3.86 -15.42
CA ILE A 98 3.98 3.77 -14.50
C ILE A 98 4.97 2.75 -15.05
#